data_AF-A0AA48LXJ1-F1
#
_entry.id   AF-A0AA48LXJ1-F1
#
_cell.length_a   1.000
_cell.length_b   1.000
_cell.length_c   1.000
_cell.angle_alpha   90.00
_cell.angle_beta   90.00
_cell.angle_gamma   90.00
#
_symmetry.space_group_name_H-M   'P 1'
#
loop_
_entity.id
_entity.type
_entity.pdbx_description
1 polymer ?
#
loop_
_entity_poly.entity_id
_entity_poly.type
_entity_poly.pdbx_seq_one_letter_code
_entity_poly.pdbx_strand_id
1 'polypeptide(L)'
;MFETVALDHYPVGITVILFAVGVVLLCQAIVRRFISNETLRKAHEVGGYYLTLVGTIYGILLGLVVFDAMSKFQAAERTVNSEAKSLLAVYSLSDQFPGVQEPIKGLVREYVKGVITVEWPLMQRGEISHKSHDVMLSLIRLIRTIEPKTQNQQSIYASLLAETNACWESRLDRNKVSNFGVPTAEWVVLLIGATIVIAFTFFFTIESHGIHLAMRAMVTLLIAMSLYLVLLFGAPFSGDLRVSDRPFRFVEQIVFR
;
A
#
# COMPACT_ATOMS: atom_id res chain seq x y z
N MET A 1 -15.23 2.48 2.70
CA MET A 1 -16.02 3.60 2.10
C MET A 1 -15.28 4.32 0.96
N PHE A 2 -13.95 4.26 0.90
CA PHE A 2 -13.16 4.85 -0.21
C PHE A 2 -12.75 3.84 -1.32
N GLU A 3 -13.08 2.55 -1.20
CA GLU A 3 -12.65 1.49 -2.14
C GLU A 3 -13.25 1.58 -3.55
N THR A 4 -14.29 2.39 -3.77
CA THR A 4 -14.98 2.48 -5.08
C THR A 4 -14.65 3.75 -5.87
N VAL A 5 -13.93 4.70 -5.28
CA VAL A 5 -13.50 5.91 -5.98
C VAL A 5 -12.03 5.70 -6.32
N ALA A 6 -11.70 5.83 -7.60
CA ALA A 6 -10.35 5.65 -8.15
C ALA A 6 -9.40 6.80 -7.72
N LEU A 7 -9.32 7.03 -6.41
CA LEU A 7 -8.58 8.09 -5.73
C LEU A 7 -7.09 7.83 -5.74
N ASP A 8 -6.68 6.62 -6.06
CA ASP A 8 -5.32 6.10 -6.11
C ASP A 8 -4.60 6.40 -7.44
N HIS A 9 -5.26 7.12 -8.35
CA HIS A 9 -4.66 7.67 -9.56
C HIS A 9 -4.14 9.10 -9.34
N TYR A 10 -2.93 9.38 -9.83
CA TYR A 10 -2.27 10.69 -9.75
C TYR A 10 -3.14 11.87 -10.22
N PRO A 11 -3.84 11.82 -11.38
CA PRO A 11 -4.67 12.95 -11.80
C PRO A 11 -5.83 13.21 -10.84
N VAL A 12 -6.45 12.15 -10.30
CA VAL A 12 -7.54 12.26 -9.33
C VAL A 12 -7.00 12.83 -8.03
N GLY A 13 -5.87 12.33 -7.53
CA GLY A 13 -5.16 12.87 -6.37
C GLY A 13 -4.89 14.37 -6.48
N ILE A 14 -4.32 14.82 -7.59
CA ILE A 14 -4.05 16.24 -7.86
C ILE A 14 -5.35 17.05 -7.80
N THR A 15 -6.42 16.57 -8.45
CA THR A 15 -7.72 17.28 -8.43
C THR A 15 -8.32 17.38 -7.03
N VAL A 16 -8.21 16.33 -6.21
CA VAL A 16 -8.69 16.32 -4.82
C VAL A 16 -7.89 17.28 -3.95
N ILE A 17 -6.56 17.30 -4.12
CA ILE A 17 -5.67 18.23 -3.40
C ILE A 17 -6.03 19.68 -3.76
N LEU A 18 -6.14 20.00 -5.06
CA LEU A 18 -6.51 21.33 -5.52
C LEU A 18 -7.91 21.74 -5.05
N PHE A 19 -8.86 20.80 -5.07
CA PHE A 19 -10.22 21.02 -4.57
C PHE A 19 -10.20 21.33 -3.06
N ALA A 20 -9.49 20.54 -2.26
CA ALA A 20 -9.36 20.76 -0.82
C ALA A 20 -8.76 22.14 -0.51
N VAL A 21 -7.69 22.54 -1.22
CA VAL A 21 -7.14 23.89 -1.12
C VAL A 21 -8.20 24.94 -1.49
N GLY A 22 -8.90 24.78 -2.61
CA GLY A 22 -9.97 25.67 -3.04
C GLY A 22 -11.09 25.84 -2.02
N VAL A 23 -11.54 24.74 -1.39
CA VAL A 23 -12.57 24.76 -0.33
C VAL A 23 -12.08 25.55 0.88
N VAL A 24 -10.84 25.34 1.33
CA VAL A 24 -10.27 26.10 2.45
C VAL A 24 -10.20 27.59 2.15
N LEU A 25 -9.78 27.97 0.93
CA LEU A 25 -9.74 29.36 0.51
C LEU A 25 -11.15 29.99 0.43
N LEU A 26 -12.15 29.24 -0.03
CA LEU A 26 -13.55 29.66 -0.05
C LEU A 26 -14.10 29.86 1.36
N CYS A 27 -13.87 28.90 2.26
CA CYS A 27 -14.27 28.99 3.66
C CYS A 27 -13.67 30.22 4.34
N GLN A 28 -12.41 30.56 4.05
CA GLN A 28 -11.80 31.80 4.51
C GLN A 28 -12.55 33.03 4.03
N ALA A 29 -12.91 33.09 2.74
CA ALA A 29 -13.62 34.24 2.19
C ALA A 29 -14.98 34.44 2.88
N ILE A 30 -15.67 33.33 3.20
CA ILE A 30 -16.93 33.34 3.96
C ILE A 30 -16.69 33.80 5.39
N VAL A 31 -15.76 33.21 6.12
CA VAL A 31 -15.47 33.54 7.53
C VAL A 31 -15.10 35.02 7.70
N ARG A 32 -14.30 35.58 6.78
CA ARG A 32 -13.96 37.02 6.78
C ARG A 32 -15.16 37.93 6.54
N ARG A 33 -16.20 37.45 5.86
CA ARG A 33 -17.43 38.23 5.64
C ARG A 33 -18.30 38.30 6.90
N PHE A 34 -18.15 37.36 7.83
CA PHE A 34 -18.97 37.25 9.03
C PHE A 34 -18.27 37.66 10.33
N ILE A 35 -16.93 37.68 10.38
CA ILE A 35 -16.16 37.94 11.62
C ILE A 35 -15.30 39.22 11.48
N SER A 36 -15.45 40.15 12.43
CA SER A 36 -14.67 41.39 12.50
C SER A 36 -13.22 41.16 12.95
N ASN A 37 -12.27 41.89 12.34
CA ASN A 37 -10.82 41.77 12.58
C ASN A 37 -10.42 42.04 14.05
N GLU A 38 -11.23 42.79 14.81
CA GLU A 38 -10.93 43.13 16.22
C GLU A 38 -11.00 41.92 17.17
N THR A 39 -11.90 40.96 16.91
CA THR A 39 -12.06 39.76 17.73
C THR A 39 -10.92 38.75 17.49
N LEU A 40 -10.45 38.64 16.23
CA LEU A 40 -9.30 37.77 15.90
C LEU A 40 -8.00 38.27 16.53
N ARG A 41 -7.80 39.58 16.64
CA ARG A 41 -6.56 40.16 17.17
C ARG A 41 -6.34 39.83 18.66
N LYS A 42 -7.41 39.70 19.45
CA LYS A 42 -7.36 39.28 20.86
C LYS A 42 -7.03 37.80 21.05
N ALA A 43 -7.30 36.96 20.06
CA ALA A 43 -7.02 35.52 20.10
C ALA A 43 -5.67 35.13 19.48
N HIS A 44 -4.94 36.09 18.89
CA HIS A 44 -3.78 35.82 18.03
C HIS A 44 -2.58 35.20 18.79
N GLU A 45 -2.21 35.74 19.95
CA GLU A 45 -1.06 35.24 20.72
C GLU A 45 -1.32 33.85 21.30
N VAL A 46 -2.50 33.64 21.87
CA VAL A 46 -2.91 32.35 22.45
C VAL A 46 -3.13 31.31 21.34
N GLY A 47 -3.73 31.71 20.21
CA GLY A 47 -3.92 30.87 19.03
C GLY A 47 -2.60 30.43 18.40
N GLY A 48 -1.58 31.29 18.40
CA GLY A 48 -0.18 31.00 18.00
C GLY A 48 0.38 29.75 18.68
N TYR A 49 0.31 29.78 20.01
CA TYR A 49 0.82 28.71 20.86
C TYR A 49 0.05 27.40 20.64
N TYR A 50 -1.29 27.44 20.67
CA TYR A 50 -2.10 26.24 20.46
C TYR A 50 -1.96 25.66 19.05
N LEU A 51 -1.87 26.49 18.00
CA LEU A 51 -1.62 26.00 16.64
C LEU A 51 -0.28 25.27 16.56
N THR A 52 0.76 25.80 17.21
CA THR A 52 2.08 25.16 17.22
C THR A 52 2.02 23.82 17.94
N LEU A 53 1.37 23.75 19.10
CA LEU A 53 1.18 22.53 19.86
C LEU A 53 0.37 21.48 19.07
N VAL A 54 -0.82 21.85 18.59
CA VAL A 54 -1.73 20.96 17.85
C VAL A 54 -1.12 20.55 16.52
N GLY A 55 -0.50 21.49 15.79
CA GLY A 55 0.18 21.24 14.53
C GLY A 55 1.38 20.31 14.67
N THR A 56 2.14 20.43 15.78
CA THR A 56 3.26 19.51 16.07
C THR A 56 2.75 18.11 16.36
N ILE A 57 1.76 17.96 17.24
CA ILE A 57 1.17 16.65 17.59
C ILE A 57 0.58 16.00 16.33
N TYR A 58 -0.19 16.75 15.55
CA TYR A 58 -0.77 16.26 14.30
C TYR A 58 0.30 15.90 13.27
N GLY A 59 1.34 16.74 13.11
CA GLY A 59 2.44 16.48 12.18
C GLY A 59 3.19 15.20 12.53
N ILE A 60 3.45 14.95 13.81
CA ILE A 60 4.05 13.69 14.29
C ILE A 60 3.13 12.51 13.97
N LEU A 61 1.84 12.60 14.31
CA LEU A 61 0.87 11.53 14.06
C LEU A 61 0.76 11.22 12.56
N LEU A 62 0.62 12.25 11.71
CA LEU A 62 0.54 12.10 10.27
C LEU A 62 1.81 11.47 9.70
N GLY A 63 2.99 11.91 10.17
CA GLY A 63 4.27 11.32 9.77
C GLY A 63 4.38 9.84 10.14
N LEU A 64 3.92 9.44 11.32
CA LEU A 64 3.89 8.03 11.75
C LEU A 64 2.97 7.19 10.87
N VAL A 65 1.77 7.68 10.53
CA VAL A 65 0.85 6.95 9.65
C VAL A 65 1.40 6.83 8.23
N VAL A 66 2.03 7.88 7.69
CA VAL A 66 2.72 7.80 6.40
C VAL A 66 3.84 6.75 6.43
N PHE A 67 4.64 6.74 7.49
CA PHE A 67 5.73 5.76 7.65
C PHE A 67 5.21 4.33 7.76
N ASP A 68 4.14 4.10 8.52
CA ASP A 68 3.50 2.78 8.65
C ASP A 68 2.92 2.31 7.30
N ALA A 69 2.21 3.17 6.58
CA ALA A 69 1.67 2.85 5.25
C ALA A 69 2.79 2.50 4.26
N MET A 70 3.86 3.30 4.20
CA MET A 70 5.04 3.02 3.38
C MET A 70 5.71 1.68 3.78
N SER A 71 5.81 1.40 5.08
CA SER A 71 6.40 0.15 5.59
C SER A 71 5.59 -1.08 5.18
N LYS A 72 4.25 -0.97 5.22
CA LYS A 72 3.33 -2.01 4.75
C LYS A 72 3.45 -2.23 3.24
N PHE A 73 3.55 -1.15 2.45
CA PHE A 73 3.79 -1.25 1.01
C PHE A 73 5.09 -2.01 0.69
N GLN A 74 6.19 -1.65 1.35
CA GLN A 74 7.48 -2.36 1.17
C GLN A 74 7.42 -3.81 1.65
N ALA A 75 6.64 -4.11 2.70
CA ALA A 75 6.43 -5.49 3.13
C ALA A 75 5.69 -6.30 2.06
N ALA A 76 4.67 -5.72 1.42
CA ALA A 76 3.97 -6.33 0.29
C ALA A 76 4.93 -6.65 -0.88
N GLU A 77 5.80 -5.71 -1.25
CA GLU A 77 6.84 -5.94 -2.27
C GLU A 77 7.78 -7.07 -1.89
N ARG A 78 8.23 -7.13 -0.63
CA ARG A 78 9.10 -8.22 -0.14
C ARG A 78 8.39 -9.57 -0.19
N THR A 79 7.13 -9.64 0.21
CA THR A 79 6.34 -10.88 0.18
C THR A 79 6.18 -11.41 -1.25
N VAL A 80 5.88 -10.54 -2.21
CA VAL A 80 5.82 -10.91 -3.64
C VAL A 80 7.17 -11.45 -4.14
N ASN A 81 8.27 -10.78 -3.77
CA ASN A 81 9.61 -11.24 -4.13
C ASN A 81 9.95 -12.59 -3.50
N SER A 82 9.63 -12.80 -2.23
CA SER A 82 9.84 -14.07 -1.53
C SER A 82 9.08 -15.21 -2.17
N GLU A 83 7.80 -14.99 -2.51
CA GLU A 83 6.98 -15.99 -3.18
C GLU A 83 7.57 -16.42 -4.54
N ALA A 84 7.95 -15.44 -5.38
CA ALA A 84 8.55 -15.69 -6.68
C ALA A 84 9.92 -16.39 -6.55
N LYS A 85 10.74 -15.97 -5.58
CA LYS A 85 12.05 -16.57 -5.32
C LYS A 85 11.94 -18.03 -4.87
N SER A 86 11.07 -18.33 -3.90
CA SER A 86 10.87 -19.70 -3.43
C SER A 86 10.28 -20.59 -4.52
N LEU A 87 9.40 -20.06 -5.37
CA LEU A 87 8.89 -20.80 -6.52
C LEU A 87 9.99 -21.16 -7.53
N LEU A 88 10.92 -20.24 -7.80
CA LEU A 88 12.07 -20.51 -8.65
C LEU A 88 13.01 -21.55 -8.01
N ALA A 89 13.20 -21.50 -6.69
CA ALA A 89 13.96 -22.52 -5.97
C ALA A 89 13.31 -23.89 -6.10
N VAL A 90 11.99 -24.00 -5.95
CA VAL A 90 11.22 -25.24 -6.20
C VAL A 90 11.45 -25.76 -7.62
N TYR A 91 11.40 -24.86 -8.63
CA TYR A 91 11.67 -25.22 -10.02
C TYR A 91 13.08 -25.81 -10.20
N SER A 92 14.12 -25.16 -9.68
CA SER A 92 15.50 -25.63 -9.82
C SER A 92 15.81 -26.89 -9.00
N LEU A 93 15.28 -27.01 -7.77
CA LEU A 93 15.50 -28.19 -6.93
C LEU A 93 14.80 -29.44 -7.49
N SER A 94 13.76 -29.27 -8.32
CA SER A 94 13.06 -30.38 -8.98
C SER A 94 13.95 -31.21 -9.92
N ASP A 95 15.05 -30.63 -10.42
CA ASP A 95 16.01 -31.30 -11.32
C ASP A 95 16.65 -32.55 -10.69
N GLN A 96 16.66 -32.62 -9.35
CA GLN A 96 17.29 -33.70 -8.60
C GLN A 96 16.36 -34.91 -8.37
N PHE A 97 15.11 -34.82 -8.84
CA PHE A 97 14.08 -35.85 -8.70
C PHE A 97 13.58 -36.35 -10.07
N PRO A 98 14.38 -37.18 -10.76
CA PRO A 98 13.99 -37.75 -12.05
C PRO A 98 12.71 -38.59 -11.87
N GLY A 99 11.72 -38.36 -12.75
CA GLY A 99 10.40 -38.99 -12.72
C GLY A 99 9.26 -38.05 -12.31
N VAL A 100 9.55 -37.05 -11.47
CA VAL A 100 8.56 -36.04 -11.03
C VAL A 100 8.94 -34.61 -11.43
N GLN A 101 10.17 -34.40 -11.94
CA GLN A 101 10.66 -33.10 -12.40
C GLN A 101 9.67 -32.38 -13.34
N GLU A 102 9.32 -32.98 -14.49
CA GLU A 102 8.44 -32.31 -15.46
C GLU A 102 7.03 -32.02 -14.93
N PRO A 103 6.37 -32.93 -14.20
CA PRO A 103 5.14 -32.61 -13.48
C PRO A 103 5.26 -31.40 -12.53
N ILE A 104 6.35 -31.30 -11.76
CA ILE A 104 6.61 -30.15 -10.87
C ILE A 104 6.81 -28.87 -11.69
N LYS A 105 7.68 -28.91 -12.70
CA LYS A 105 7.95 -27.77 -13.60
C LYS A 105 6.72 -27.30 -14.36
N GLY A 106 5.85 -28.23 -14.76
CA GLY A 106 4.56 -27.95 -15.38
C GLY A 106 3.63 -27.17 -14.45
N LEU A 107 3.47 -27.62 -13.21
CA LEU A 107 2.66 -26.93 -12.20
C LEU A 107 3.23 -25.56 -11.82
N VAL A 108 4.56 -25.43 -11.74
CA VAL A 108 5.20 -24.12 -11.54
C VAL A 108 4.88 -23.16 -12.69
N ARG A 109 5.00 -23.62 -13.96
CA ARG A 109 4.62 -22.83 -15.15
C ARG A 109 3.18 -22.39 -15.10
N GLU A 110 2.27 -23.32 -14.80
CA GLU A 110 0.84 -23.03 -14.71
C GLU A 110 0.54 -22.02 -13.60
N TYR A 111 1.20 -22.17 -12.44
CA TYR A 111 1.04 -21.25 -11.32
C TYR A 111 1.53 -19.84 -11.67
N VAL A 112 2.74 -19.69 -12.22
CA VAL A 112 3.28 -18.37 -12.63
C VAL A 112 2.34 -17.68 -13.61
N LYS A 113 1.88 -18.42 -14.63
CA LYS A 113 0.93 -17.89 -15.62
C LYS A 113 -0.40 -17.49 -14.96
N GLY A 114 -0.94 -18.32 -14.07
CA GLY A 114 -2.17 -18.04 -13.35
C GLY A 114 -2.07 -16.81 -12.44
N VAL A 115 -0.95 -16.65 -11.75
CA VAL A 115 -0.67 -15.48 -10.91
C VAL A 115 -0.65 -14.21 -11.74
N ILE A 116 0.09 -14.19 -12.85
CA ILE A 116 0.24 -13.01 -13.70
C ILE A 116 -1.07 -12.64 -14.42
N THR A 117 -1.75 -13.62 -15.00
CA THR A 117 -2.87 -13.36 -15.93
C THR A 117 -4.23 -13.30 -15.28
N VAL A 118 -4.42 -13.98 -14.14
CA VAL A 118 -5.72 -14.10 -13.46
C VAL A 118 -5.66 -13.46 -12.08
N GLU A 119 -4.67 -13.81 -11.27
CA GLU A 119 -4.65 -13.39 -9.87
C GLU A 119 -4.25 -11.92 -9.68
N TRP A 120 -3.26 -11.41 -10.39
CA TRP A 120 -2.85 -10.00 -10.28
C TRP A 120 -4.01 -9.04 -10.58
N PRO A 121 -4.77 -9.22 -11.68
CA PRO A 121 -5.95 -8.40 -11.95
C PRO A 121 -7.08 -8.58 -10.93
N LEU A 122 -7.25 -9.78 -10.34
CA LEU A 122 -8.23 -10.03 -9.28
C LEU A 122 -7.84 -9.33 -7.97
N MET A 123 -6.56 -9.40 -7.59
CA MET A 123 -6.04 -8.77 -6.39
C MET A 123 -6.20 -7.24 -6.42
N GLN A 124 -6.12 -6.62 -7.60
CA GLN A 124 -6.43 -5.19 -7.77
C GLN A 124 -7.86 -4.82 -7.36
N ARG A 125 -8.77 -5.80 -7.32
CA ARG A 125 -10.16 -5.64 -6.89
C ARG A 125 -10.43 -6.23 -5.51
N GLY A 126 -9.38 -6.64 -4.77
CA GLY A 126 -9.53 -7.33 -3.49
C GLY A 126 -10.06 -8.76 -3.60
N GLU A 127 -10.03 -9.36 -4.79
CA GLU A 127 -10.52 -10.73 -5.03
C GLU A 127 -9.38 -11.76 -5.02
N ILE A 128 -9.68 -13.00 -4.64
CA ILE A 128 -8.70 -14.11 -4.57
C ILE A 128 -8.97 -15.12 -5.70
N SER A 129 -7.91 -15.56 -6.39
CA SER A 129 -8.00 -16.60 -7.42
C SER A 129 -8.07 -18.00 -6.80
N HIS A 130 -9.24 -18.66 -6.93
CA HIS A 130 -9.40 -20.09 -6.58
C HIS A 130 -8.57 -21.00 -7.50
N LYS A 131 -8.48 -20.68 -8.79
CA LYS A 131 -7.72 -21.49 -9.76
C LYS A 131 -6.22 -21.56 -9.39
N SER A 132 -5.61 -20.41 -9.10
CA SER A 132 -4.19 -20.37 -8.71
C SER A 132 -3.95 -21.09 -7.37
N HIS A 133 -4.93 -21.05 -6.47
CA HIS A 133 -4.90 -21.78 -5.21
C HIS A 133 -4.87 -23.30 -5.44
N ASP A 134 -5.73 -23.83 -6.32
CA ASP A 134 -5.79 -25.26 -6.62
C ASP A 134 -4.51 -25.78 -7.28
N VAL A 135 -3.88 -24.98 -8.15
CA VAL A 135 -2.58 -25.31 -8.77
C VAL A 135 -1.48 -25.40 -7.70
N MET A 136 -1.42 -24.43 -6.78
CA MET A 136 -0.46 -24.46 -5.67
C MET A 136 -0.66 -25.67 -4.76
N LEU A 137 -1.91 -26.01 -4.41
CA LEU A 137 -2.19 -27.21 -3.63
C LEU A 137 -1.79 -28.50 -4.37
N SER A 138 -1.97 -28.53 -5.69
CA SER A 138 -1.55 -29.66 -6.51
C SER A 138 -0.03 -29.82 -6.54
N LEU A 139 0.71 -28.70 -6.61
CA LEU A 139 2.17 -28.68 -6.48
C LEU A 139 2.63 -29.21 -5.12
N ILE A 140 2.04 -28.72 -4.03
CA ILE A 140 2.34 -29.18 -2.66
C ILE A 140 2.07 -30.68 -2.53
N ARG A 141 0.91 -31.16 -3.02
CA ARG A 141 0.56 -32.60 -2.97
C ARG A 141 1.58 -33.44 -3.74
N LEU A 142 1.93 -33.03 -4.96
CA LEU A 142 2.90 -33.74 -5.78
C LEU A 142 4.26 -33.84 -5.08
N ILE A 143 4.78 -32.72 -4.55
CA ILE A 143 6.06 -32.70 -3.83
C ILE A 143 6.05 -33.66 -2.64
N ARG A 144 4.94 -33.73 -1.89
CA ARG A 144 4.81 -34.63 -0.73
C ARG A 144 4.80 -36.13 -1.09
N THR A 145 4.57 -36.49 -2.36
CA THR A 145 4.61 -37.89 -2.82
C THR A 145 6.01 -38.38 -3.19
N ILE A 146 7.01 -37.50 -3.16
CA ILE A 146 8.38 -37.86 -3.50
C ILE A 146 8.97 -38.73 -2.39
N GLU A 147 9.51 -39.89 -2.78
CA GLU A 147 10.30 -40.76 -1.91
C GLU A 147 11.79 -40.66 -2.30
N PRO A 148 12.62 -39.94 -1.51
CA PRO A 148 14.04 -39.79 -1.81
C PRO A 148 14.80 -41.13 -1.68
N LYS A 149 15.57 -41.51 -2.70
CA LYS A 149 16.28 -42.80 -2.74
C LYS A 149 17.73 -42.73 -2.25
N THR A 150 18.37 -41.56 -2.37
CA THR A 150 19.77 -41.36 -1.97
C THR A 150 19.89 -40.36 -0.82
N GLN A 151 21.00 -40.41 -0.09
CA GLN A 151 21.28 -39.45 0.99
C GLN A 151 21.32 -38.00 0.48
N ASN A 152 21.84 -37.78 -0.73
CA ASN A 152 21.83 -36.48 -1.37
C ASN A 152 20.39 -36.01 -1.65
N GLN A 153 19.55 -36.89 -2.21
CA GLN A 153 18.13 -36.60 -2.45
C GLN A 153 17.36 -36.31 -1.17
N GLN A 154 17.67 -36.97 -0.04
CA GLN A 154 17.03 -36.67 1.25
C GLN A 154 17.32 -35.24 1.72
N SER A 155 18.58 -34.80 1.60
CA SER A 155 18.97 -33.41 1.94
C SER A 155 18.27 -32.40 1.03
N ILE A 156 18.28 -32.64 -0.28
CA ILE A 156 17.63 -31.76 -1.27
C ILE A 156 16.11 -31.75 -1.07
N TYR A 157 15.50 -32.88 -0.71
CA TYR A 157 14.06 -32.98 -0.49
C TYR A 157 13.61 -32.12 0.70
N ALA A 158 14.41 -32.09 1.77
CA ALA A 158 14.15 -31.19 2.91
C ALA A 158 14.14 -29.72 2.46
N SER A 159 15.11 -29.30 1.63
CA SER A 159 15.14 -27.96 1.05
C SER A 159 13.97 -27.68 0.12
N LEU A 160 13.59 -28.65 -0.73
CA LEU A 160 12.44 -28.53 -1.64
C LEU A 160 11.14 -28.33 -0.84
N LEU A 161 10.95 -29.09 0.24
CA LEU A 161 9.78 -28.95 1.10
C LEU A 161 9.77 -27.61 1.85
N ALA A 162 10.93 -27.15 2.32
CA ALA A 162 11.07 -25.85 2.97
C ALA A 162 10.71 -24.69 2.02
N GLU A 163 11.24 -24.69 0.79
CA GLU A 163 10.92 -23.66 -0.22
C GLU A 163 9.46 -23.73 -0.67
N THR A 164 8.88 -24.93 -0.74
CA THR A 164 7.46 -25.10 -1.04
C THR A 164 6.58 -24.47 0.06
N ASN A 165 6.92 -24.70 1.34
CA ASN A 165 6.21 -24.09 2.46
C ASN A 165 6.41 -22.57 2.50
N ALA A 166 7.64 -22.08 2.24
CA ALA A 166 7.92 -20.65 2.18
C ALA A 166 7.14 -19.95 1.06
N CYS A 167 7.00 -20.60 -0.10
CA CYS A 167 6.16 -20.11 -1.19
C CYS A 167 4.69 -20.05 -0.79
N TRP A 168 4.18 -21.10 -0.12
CA TRP A 168 2.81 -21.15 0.38
C TRP A 168 2.51 -20.06 1.42
N GLU A 169 3.39 -19.88 2.41
CA GLU A 169 3.27 -18.84 3.43
C GLU A 169 3.31 -17.44 2.81
N SER A 170 4.24 -17.20 1.89
CA SER A 170 4.33 -15.91 1.17
C SER A 170 3.06 -15.62 0.38
N ARG A 171 2.46 -16.63 -0.28
CA ARG A 171 1.17 -16.48 -0.97
C ARG A 171 0.05 -16.10 0.01
N LEU A 172 -0.03 -16.77 1.17
CA LEU A 172 -1.05 -16.46 2.18
C LEU A 172 -0.89 -15.03 2.69
N ASP A 173 0.33 -14.60 2.95
CA ASP A 173 0.59 -13.23 3.41
C ASP A 173 0.31 -12.21 2.32
N ARG A 174 0.62 -12.51 1.05
CA ARG A 174 0.24 -11.67 -0.08
C ARG A 174 -1.27 -11.47 -0.16
N ASN A 175 -2.05 -12.54 0.00
CA ASN A 175 -3.52 -12.49 -0.02
C ASN A 175 -4.12 -11.78 1.19
N LYS A 176 -3.46 -11.85 2.36
CA LYS A 176 -3.86 -11.05 3.53
C LYS A 176 -3.66 -9.57 3.20
N VAL A 177 -2.45 -9.20 2.77
CA VAL A 177 -2.08 -7.81 2.50
C VAL A 177 -2.90 -7.19 1.36
N SER A 178 -3.33 -7.98 0.36
CA SER A 178 -4.22 -7.47 -0.70
C SER A 178 -5.60 -7.04 -0.20
N ASN A 179 -6.01 -7.46 1.00
CA ASN A 179 -7.30 -7.14 1.59
C ASN A 179 -7.22 -6.11 2.73
N PHE A 180 -6.02 -5.63 3.08
CA PHE A 180 -5.81 -4.68 4.17
C PHE A 180 -5.39 -3.30 3.65
N GLY A 181 -6.34 -2.37 3.69
CA GLY A 181 -6.06 -0.95 3.59
C GLY A 181 -5.70 -0.29 4.93
N VAL A 182 -5.44 1.02 4.90
CA VAL A 182 -5.35 1.84 6.12
C VAL A 182 -6.68 1.75 6.89
N PRO A 183 -6.68 1.34 8.18
CA PRO A 183 -7.90 1.21 8.97
C PRO A 183 -8.77 2.48 8.96
N THR A 184 -10.10 2.28 8.93
CA THR A 184 -11.05 3.42 8.91
C THR A 184 -10.87 4.34 10.12
N ALA A 185 -10.48 3.80 11.27
CA ALA A 185 -10.20 4.59 12.47
C ALA A 185 -9.05 5.58 12.28
N GLU A 186 -7.96 5.19 11.58
CA GLU A 186 -6.83 6.06 11.28
C GLU A 186 -7.26 7.21 10.36
N TRP A 187 -8.07 6.92 9.34
CA TRP A 187 -8.65 7.95 8.47
C TRP A 187 -9.49 8.97 9.23
N VAL A 188 -10.35 8.53 10.15
CA VAL A 188 -11.17 9.42 10.97
C VAL A 188 -10.30 10.38 11.79
N VAL A 189 -9.26 9.85 12.45
CA VAL A 189 -8.33 10.66 13.25
C VAL A 189 -7.56 11.66 12.37
N LEU A 190 -7.07 11.22 11.21
CA LEU A 190 -6.34 12.06 10.27
C LEU A 190 -7.20 13.21 9.72
N LEU A 191 -8.44 12.93 9.32
CA LEU A 191 -9.35 13.93 8.77
C LEU A 191 -9.81 14.94 9.82
N ILE A 192 -10.11 14.47 11.04
CA ILE A 192 -10.45 15.35 12.16
C ILE A 192 -9.24 16.22 12.53
N GLY A 193 -8.05 15.64 12.64
CA GLY A 193 -6.82 16.36 12.94
C GLY A 193 -6.49 17.42 11.89
N ALA A 194 -6.58 17.08 10.59
CA ALA A 194 -6.43 18.01 9.49
C ALA A 194 -7.41 19.19 9.59
N THR A 195 -8.69 18.88 9.86
CA THR A 195 -9.75 19.89 10.02
C THR A 195 -9.45 20.83 11.18
N ILE A 196 -9.01 20.31 12.32
CA ILE A 196 -8.65 21.13 13.49
C ILE A 196 -7.46 22.04 13.15
N VAL A 197 -6.38 21.50 12.57
CA VAL A 197 -5.20 22.31 12.21
C VAL A 197 -5.57 23.42 11.23
N ILE A 198 -6.32 23.10 10.18
CA ILE A 198 -6.81 24.08 9.20
C ILE A 198 -7.73 25.10 9.88
N ALA A 199 -8.62 24.66 10.79
CA ALA A 199 -9.50 25.54 11.54
C ALA A 199 -8.72 26.60 12.33
N PHE A 200 -7.65 26.19 13.02
CA PHE A 200 -6.76 27.10 13.75
C PHE A 200 -6.11 28.14 12.84
N THR A 201 -5.78 27.79 11.58
CA THR A 201 -5.20 28.77 10.65
C THR A 201 -6.13 29.94 10.30
N PHE A 202 -7.45 29.78 10.47
CA PHE A 202 -8.41 30.86 10.23
C PHE A 202 -8.37 31.94 11.31
N PHE A 203 -7.96 31.62 12.54
CA PHE A 203 -7.91 32.56 13.68
C PHE A 203 -6.74 33.56 13.62
N PHE A 204 -5.76 33.34 12.74
CA PHE A 204 -4.68 34.30 12.51
C PHE A 204 -5.12 35.39 11.53
N THR A 205 -4.66 36.61 11.81
CA THR A 205 -4.83 37.78 10.93
C THR A 205 -3.48 38.48 10.79
N ILE A 206 -3.04 38.67 9.54
CA ILE A 206 -1.86 39.43 9.15
C ILE A 206 -2.36 40.59 8.28
N GLU A 207 -1.72 41.75 8.35
CA GLU A 207 -2.11 42.95 7.62
C GLU A 207 -2.16 42.73 6.09
N SER A 208 -1.22 41.94 5.55
CA SER A 208 -1.22 41.55 4.14
C SER A 208 -2.12 40.35 3.86
N HIS A 209 -3.20 40.58 3.11
CA HIS A 209 -4.14 39.55 2.67
C HIS A 209 -3.48 38.46 1.80
N GLY A 210 -2.57 38.86 0.89
CA GLY A 210 -1.92 37.93 -0.04
C GLY A 210 -1.00 36.94 0.67
N ILE A 211 -0.20 37.42 1.62
CA ILE A 211 0.72 36.59 2.41
C ILE A 211 -0.06 35.59 3.26
N HIS A 212 -1.16 36.04 3.88
CA HIS A 212 -2.00 35.16 4.70
C HIS A 212 -2.66 34.03 3.89
N LEU A 213 -3.06 34.34 2.65
CA LEU A 213 -3.63 33.35 1.73
C LEU A 213 -2.57 32.31 1.33
N ALA A 214 -1.37 32.78 0.97
CA ALA A 214 -0.25 31.92 0.59
C ALA A 214 0.15 30.95 1.71
N MET A 215 0.27 31.43 2.95
CA MET A 215 0.63 30.58 4.10
C MET A 215 -0.42 29.48 4.36
N ARG A 216 -1.72 29.82 4.30
CA ARG A 216 -2.81 28.84 4.47
C ARG A 216 -2.84 27.81 3.34
N ALA A 217 -2.62 28.26 2.10
CA ALA A 217 -2.52 27.38 0.95
C ALA A 217 -1.36 26.39 1.10
N MET A 218 -0.18 26.86 1.54
CA MET A 218 0.98 25.99 1.79
C MET A 218 0.71 24.93 2.86
N VAL A 219 0.11 25.30 3.99
CA VAL A 219 -0.24 24.34 5.05
C VAL A 219 -1.26 23.32 4.55
N THR A 220 -2.32 23.78 3.88
CA THR A 220 -3.36 22.89 3.34
C THR A 220 -2.79 21.95 2.28
N LEU A 221 -1.93 22.46 1.40
CA LEU A 221 -1.24 21.68 0.38
C LEU A 221 -0.37 20.59 1.02
N LEU A 222 0.44 20.93 2.03
CA LEU A 222 1.28 19.98 2.73
C LEU A 222 0.45 18.86 3.37
N ILE A 223 -0.61 19.22 4.10
CA ILE A 223 -1.50 18.24 4.73
C ILE A 223 -2.16 17.36 3.67
N ALA A 224 -2.70 17.94 2.61
CA ALA A 224 -3.38 17.20 1.55
C ALA A 224 -2.42 16.25 0.81
N MET A 225 -1.18 16.68 0.53
CA MET A 225 -0.14 15.82 -0.05
C MET A 225 0.23 14.67 0.88
N SER A 226 0.39 14.92 2.18
CA SER A 226 0.68 13.86 3.15
C SER A 226 -0.47 12.86 3.29
N LEU A 227 -1.72 13.32 3.32
CA LEU A 227 -2.89 12.43 3.31
C LEU A 227 -2.99 11.63 2.01
N TYR A 228 -2.64 12.25 0.88
CA TYR A 228 -2.58 11.56 -0.40
C TYR A 228 -1.49 10.47 -0.43
N LEU A 229 -0.33 10.70 0.20
CA LEU A 229 0.68 9.66 0.38
C LEU A 229 0.18 8.48 1.22
N VAL A 230 -0.56 8.74 2.31
CA VAL A 230 -1.21 7.68 3.10
C VAL A 230 -2.15 6.85 2.23
N LEU A 231 -2.95 7.50 1.37
CA LEU A 231 -3.84 6.81 0.44
C LEU A 231 -3.07 5.96 -0.57
N LEU A 232 -2.01 6.53 -1.14
CA LEU A 232 -1.21 5.90 -2.18
C LEU A 232 -0.46 4.65 -1.68
N PHE A 233 0.10 4.70 -0.48
CA PHE A 233 0.72 3.52 0.14
C PHE A 233 -0.30 2.56 0.76
N GLY A 234 -1.48 3.07 1.11
CA GLY A 234 -2.51 2.33 1.83
C GLY A 234 -3.14 1.19 1.04
N ALA A 235 -3.07 1.21 -0.29
CA ALA A 235 -3.63 0.17 -1.15
C ALA A 235 -2.54 -0.41 -2.08
N PRO A 236 -1.67 -1.33 -1.58
CA PRO A 236 -0.42 -1.67 -2.24
C PRO A 236 -0.57 -2.36 -3.59
N PHE A 237 -1.73 -2.94 -3.91
CA PHE A 237 -1.96 -3.64 -5.18
C PHE A 237 -2.85 -2.87 -6.16
N SER A 238 -3.46 -1.76 -5.75
CA SER A 238 -4.30 -0.90 -6.61
C SER A 238 -3.60 0.43 -6.94
N GLY A 239 -4.16 1.18 -7.88
CA GLY A 239 -3.70 2.52 -8.19
C GLY A 239 -2.47 2.61 -9.08
N ASP A 240 -1.97 3.84 -9.23
CA ASP A 240 -0.81 4.14 -10.07
C ASP A 240 0.51 3.72 -9.40
N LEU A 241 0.61 3.84 -8.07
CA LEU A 241 1.73 3.30 -7.29
C LEU A 241 1.33 1.96 -6.68
N ARG A 242 1.64 0.89 -7.40
CA ARG A 242 1.32 -0.49 -7.00
C ARG A 242 2.54 -1.39 -7.00
N VAL A 243 2.49 -2.42 -6.19
CA VAL A 243 3.44 -3.53 -6.22
C VAL A 243 3.39 -4.20 -7.59
N SER A 244 4.56 -4.31 -8.19
CA SER A 244 4.74 -4.81 -9.56
C SER A 244 4.77 -6.34 -9.62
N ASP A 245 4.23 -6.92 -10.70
CA ASP A 245 4.32 -8.36 -11.04
C ASP A 245 5.70 -8.76 -11.59
N ARG A 246 6.61 -7.80 -11.78
CA ARG A 246 8.01 -7.99 -12.23
C ARG A 246 8.72 -9.23 -11.66
N PRO A 247 8.64 -9.56 -10.35
CA PRO A 247 9.30 -10.76 -9.83
C PRO A 247 8.76 -12.05 -10.46
N PHE A 248 7.45 -12.15 -10.69
CA PHE A 248 6.84 -13.29 -11.40
C PHE A 248 7.18 -13.29 -12.88
N ARG A 249 7.25 -12.11 -13.52
CA ARG A 249 7.69 -11.97 -14.93
C ARG A 249 9.12 -12.44 -15.13
N PHE A 250 10.00 -12.18 -14.16
CA PHE A 250 11.37 -12.69 -14.18
C PHE A 250 11.40 -14.22 -14.09
N VAL A 251 10.60 -14.81 -13.19
CA VAL A 251 10.47 -16.28 -13.11
C VAL A 251 9.89 -16.86 -14.41
N GLU A 252 8.88 -16.22 -15.00
CA GLU A 252 8.30 -16.60 -16.30
C GLU A 252 9.40 -16.69 -17.38
N GLN A 253 10.29 -15.72 -17.48
CA GLN A 253 11.39 -15.74 -18.46
C GLN A 253 12.37 -16.91 -18.27
N ILE A 254 12.61 -17.33 -17.03
CA ILE A 254 13.55 -18.43 -16.73
C ILE A 254 12.88 -19.78 -16.99
N VAL A 255 11.63 -19.92 -16.56
CA VAL A 255 10.92 -21.20 -16.52
C VAL A 255 10.35 -21.60 -17.90
N PHE A 256 10.14 -20.64 -18.80
CA PHE A 256 9.67 -20.88 -20.17
C PHE A 256 10.77 -20.91 -21.23
N ARG A 257 12.04 -20.79 -20.82
CA ARG A 257 13.21 -20.93 -21.70
C ARG A 257 13.57 -22.41 -21.89
#